data_AF-A0A8J6XQ14-F1
#
_entry.id   AF-A0A8J6XQ14-F1
#
_cell.length_a   1.000
_cell.length_b   1.000
_cell.length_c   1.000
_cell.angle_alpha   90.00
_cell.angle_beta   90.00
_cell.angle_gamma   90.00
#
_symmetry.space_group_name_H-M   'P 1'
#
loop_
_entity.id
_entity.type
_entity.pdbx_description
1 polymer ?
#
loop_
_entity_poly.entity_id
_entity_poly.type
_entity_poly.pdbx_seq_one_letter_code
_entity_poly.pdbx_strand_id
1 'polypeptide(L)'
;MTWIVDEIEARGGAVPFDEFMELALYHPEHGYYSSEELRYGRGGDYLTAPTASEWYSRVFARVLSSTARAVGPLRLVDVASGDGSFIAGVFEFLGTRADEVLAEVVSVERSETARSGQTDRLAEAPVPVRWIKNASEPEAGPGPTVVHASELFDAQPVARVVGRGEGLRELWVAADGGKLDWQERSVRD
;
A
#
# COMPACT_ATOMS: atom_id res chain seq x y z
N MET A 1 23.59 6.24 6.14
CA MET A 1 22.81 5.01 6.33
C MET A 1 23.43 4.16 7.45
N THR A 2 23.46 4.68 8.69
CA THR A 2 23.91 3.91 9.87
C THR A 2 22.75 3.43 10.72
N TRP A 3 21.64 4.18 10.76
CA TRP A 3 20.52 3.89 11.67
C TRP A 3 20.01 2.44 11.62
N ILE A 4 19.82 1.87 10.43
CA ILE A 4 19.24 0.53 10.31
C ILE A 4 20.24 -0.55 10.72
N VAL A 5 21.54 -0.29 10.55
CA VAL A 5 22.60 -1.17 11.04
C VAL A 5 22.62 -1.12 12.57
N ASP A 6 22.62 0.09 13.14
CA ASP A 6 22.60 0.30 14.60
C ASP A 6 21.36 -0.35 15.24
N GLU A 7 20.19 -0.25 14.59
CA GLU A 7 18.94 -0.88 15.02
C GLU A 7 19.03 -2.42 14.99
N ILE A 8 19.65 -3.01 13.96
CA ILE A 8 19.85 -4.47 13.87
C ILE A 8 20.88 -4.94 14.91
N GLU A 9 21.95 -4.19 15.15
CA GLU A 9 22.92 -4.47 16.21
C GLU A 9 22.23 -4.50 17.58
N ALA A 10 21.39 -3.50 17.87
CA ALA A 10 20.62 -3.43 19.12
C ALA A 10 19.65 -4.60 19.31
N ARG A 11 19.17 -5.21 18.21
CA ARG A 11 18.28 -6.40 18.21
C ARG A 11 19.01 -7.74 18.30
N GLY A 12 20.32 -7.74 18.56
CA GLY A 12 21.13 -8.95 18.67
C GLY A 12 21.90 -9.30 17.39
N GLY A 13 22.12 -8.33 16.51
CA GLY A 13 23.05 -8.40 15.39
C GLY A 13 22.49 -9.02 14.10
N ALA A 14 21.28 -9.59 14.12
CA ALA A 14 20.60 -10.00 12.90
C ALA A 14 19.10 -10.10 13.09
N VAL A 15 18.36 -9.78 12.03
CA VAL A 15 16.90 -9.91 11.97
C VAL A 15 16.48 -10.73 10.74
N PRO A 16 15.32 -11.40 10.79
CA PRO A 16 14.72 -12.00 9.61
C PRO A 16 14.49 -10.99 8.47
N PHE A 17 14.46 -11.44 7.20
CA PHE A 17 14.33 -10.51 6.06
C PHE A 17 12.99 -9.77 6.02
N ASP A 18 11.89 -10.37 6.48
CA ASP A 18 10.60 -9.70 6.65
C ASP A 18 10.70 -8.58 7.69
N GLU A 19 11.32 -8.80 8.85
CA GLU A 19 11.56 -7.73 9.82
C GLU A 19 12.46 -6.62 9.27
N PHE A 20 13.49 -6.96 8.51
CA PHE A 20 14.30 -5.98 7.79
C PHE A 20 13.46 -5.15 6.81
N MET A 21 12.58 -5.79 6.03
CA MET A 21 11.66 -5.08 5.13
C MET A 21 10.72 -4.16 5.92
N GLU A 22 10.15 -4.61 7.04
CA GLU A 22 9.28 -3.77 7.87
C GLU A 22 10.02 -2.51 8.38
N LEU A 23 11.27 -2.66 8.83
CA LEU A 23 12.11 -1.54 9.23
C LEU A 23 12.42 -0.61 8.05
N ALA A 24 12.91 -1.15 6.93
CA ALA A 24 13.35 -0.35 5.79
C ALA A 24 12.18 0.39 5.11
N LEU A 25 11.00 -0.24 5.04
CA LEU A 25 9.84 0.29 4.33
C LEU A 25 8.94 1.12 5.24
N TYR A 26 8.77 0.73 6.50
CA TYR A 26 7.66 1.23 7.32
C TYR A 26 8.03 1.69 8.73
N HIS A 27 9.33 1.77 9.06
CA HIS A 27 9.75 2.42 10.31
C HIS A 27 9.14 3.83 10.40
N PRO A 28 8.54 4.24 11.54
CA PRO A 28 7.80 5.50 11.63
C PRO A 28 8.59 6.75 11.25
N GLU A 29 9.90 6.77 11.53
CA GLU A 29 10.75 7.96 11.28
C GLU A 29 11.70 7.79 10.10
N HIS A 30 11.97 6.55 9.70
CA HIS A 30 13.06 6.23 8.77
C HIS A 30 12.65 5.31 7.63
N GLY A 31 11.43 4.78 7.69
CA GLY A 31 10.88 3.89 6.67
C GLY A 31 10.62 4.67 5.39
N TYR A 32 10.85 4.02 4.26
CA TYR A 32 10.64 4.58 2.94
C TYR A 32 9.25 5.23 2.77
N TYR A 33 8.19 4.55 3.23
CA TYR A 33 6.80 5.02 3.10
C TYR A 33 6.33 5.97 4.22
N SER A 34 7.16 6.18 5.24
CA SER A 34 6.88 7.10 6.35
C SER A 34 7.44 8.52 6.12
N SER A 35 8.16 8.72 5.01
CA SER A 35 8.75 10.00 4.61
C SER A 35 7.70 11.12 4.44
N GLU A 36 8.07 12.34 4.81
CA GLU A 36 7.26 13.56 4.57
C GLU A 36 7.11 13.87 3.06
N GLU A 37 8.03 13.37 2.24
CA GLU A 37 7.95 13.49 0.79
C GLU A 37 7.37 12.20 0.18
N LEU A 38 6.39 12.34 -0.71
CA LEU A 38 5.91 11.23 -1.54
C LEU A 38 6.96 10.92 -2.60
N ARG A 39 7.54 9.71 -2.53
CA ARG A 39 8.63 9.29 -3.42
C ARG A 39 8.18 8.44 -4.61
N TYR A 40 6.91 8.51 -5.01
CA TYR A 40 6.37 7.79 -6.16
C TYR A 40 5.69 8.74 -7.16
N GLY A 41 5.47 8.26 -8.39
CA GLY A 41 4.97 9.04 -9.50
C GLY A 41 6.07 9.52 -10.45
N ARG A 42 5.75 10.38 -11.41
CA ARG A 42 6.67 10.75 -12.51
C ARG A 42 7.98 11.43 -12.07
N GLY A 43 8.01 12.01 -10.88
CA GLY A 43 9.21 12.61 -10.28
C GLY A 43 9.81 11.80 -9.13
N GLY A 44 9.27 10.61 -8.85
CA GLY A 44 9.70 9.75 -7.75
C GLY A 44 10.60 8.59 -8.18
N ASP A 45 10.85 7.67 -7.26
CA ASP A 45 11.70 6.49 -7.45
C ASP A 45 11.04 5.42 -8.31
N TYR A 46 9.69 5.37 -8.35
CA TYR A 46 8.92 4.45 -9.17
C TYR A 46 7.58 5.05 -9.61
N LEU A 47 6.99 4.45 -10.65
CA LEU A 47 5.72 4.84 -11.23
C LEU A 47 4.71 3.68 -11.10
N THR A 48 3.53 3.99 -10.59
CA THR A 48 2.44 3.01 -10.44
C THR A 48 1.40 3.17 -11.54
N ALA A 49 0.63 2.12 -11.84
CA ALA A 49 -0.40 2.21 -12.88
C ALA A 49 -1.41 3.37 -12.69
N PRO A 50 -1.94 3.62 -11.46
CA PRO A 50 -2.82 4.78 -11.21
C PRO A 50 -2.18 6.14 -11.47
N THR A 51 -0.88 6.29 -11.24
CA THR A 51 -0.15 7.56 -11.43
C THR A 51 0.45 7.69 -12.83
N ALA A 52 0.59 6.58 -13.55
CA ALA A 52 1.12 6.55 -14.91
C ALA A 52 0.14 7.10 -15.95
N SER A 53 -1.14 6.72 -15.84
CA SER A 53 -2.16 7.02 -16.85
C SER A 53 -3.57 7.04 -16.27
N GLU A 54 -4.35 8.05 -16.66
CA GLU A 54 -5.79 8.15 -16.37
C GLU A 54 -6.59 6.94 -16.86
N TRP A 55 -6.11 6.21 -17.88
CA TRP A 55 -6.81 5.06 -18.44
C TRP A 55 -6.97 3.93 -17.43
N TYR A 56 -6.07 3.81 -16.47
CA TYR A 56 -6.19 2.83 -15.39
C TYR A 56 -7.51 3.04 -14.63
N SER A 57 -7.74 4.25 -14.11
CA SER A 57 -8.97 4.61 -13.40
C SER A 57 -10.20 4.55 -14.29
N ARG A 58 -10.12 4.98 -15.56
CA ARG A 58 -11.25 4.93 -16.52
C ARG A 58 -11.71 3.49 -16.79
N VAL A 59 -10.78 2.55 -16.94
CA VAL A 59 -11.11 1.13 -17.16
C VAL A 59 -11.79 0.55 -15.92
N PHE A 60 -11.26 0.82 -14.72
CA PHE A 60 -11.87 0.37 -13.48
C PHE A 60 -13.25 0.99 -13.24
N ALA A 61 -13.43 2.28 -13.50
CA ALA A 61 -14.72 2.95 -13.36
C ALA A 61 -15.80 2.31 -14.26
N ARG A 62 -15.42 1.79 -15.44
CA ARG A 62 -16.32 1.01 -16.30
C ARG A 62 -16.69 -0.34 -15.70
N VAL A 63 -15.75 -1.04 -15.07
CA VAL A 63 -16.01 -2.29 -14.33
C VAL A 63 -16.95 -2.01 -13.17
N LEU A 64 -16.66 -1.00 -12.34
CA LEU A 64 -17.50 -0.57 -11.22
C LEU A 64 -18.92 -0.24 -11.68
N SER A 65 -19.06 0.53 -12.77
CA SER A 65 -20.36 0.86 -13.36
C SER A 65 -21.14 -0.38 -13.81
N SER A 66 -20.47 -1.36 -14.42
CA SER A 66 -21.10 -2.60 -14.87
C SER A 66 -21.57 -3.44 -13.68
N THR A 67 -20.75 -3.54 -12.64
CA THR A 67 -21.08 -4.25 -11.41
C THR A 67 -22.25 -3.57 -10.71
N ALA A 68 -22.22 -2.24 -10.56
CA ALA A 68 -23.28 -1.48 -9.89
C ALA A 68 -24.65 -1.64 -10.55
N ARG A 69 -24.72 -1.77 -11.88
CA ARG A 69 -25.99 -2.06 -12.59
C ARG A 69 -26.61 -3.40 -12.19
N ALA A 70 -25.79 -4.37 -11.78
CA ALA A 70 -26.27 -5.70 -11.42
C ALA A 70 -26.65 -5.81 -9.94
N VAL A 71 -25.96 -5.07 -9.05
CA VAL A 71 -26.08 -5.26 -7.59
C VAL A 71 -26.43 -3.99 -6.81
N GLY A 72 -26.61 -2.86 -7.50
CA GLY A 72 -26.79 -1.54 -6.89
C GLY A 72 -25.45 -0.82 -6.61
N PRO A 73 -25.50 0.43 -6.11
CA PRO A 73 -24.32 1.23 -5.80
C PRO A 73 -23.34 0.50 -4.86
N LEU A 74 -22.05 0.64 -5.15
CA LEU A 74 -20.98 -0.12 -4.52
C LEU A 74 -20.32 0.68 -3.41
N ARG A 75 -19.87 -0.02 -2.37
CA ARG A 75 -18.82 0.47 -1.50
C ARG A 75 -17.47 0.16 -2.13
N LEU A 76 -16.67 1.17 -2.44
CA LEU A 76 -15.30 0.97 -2.95
C LEU A 76 -14.30 1.11 -1.80
N VAL A 77 -13.60 0.04 -1.47
CA VAL A 77 -12.47 0.06 -0.54
C VAL A 77 -11.19 0.02 -1.35
N ASP A 78 -10.43 1.11 -1.35
CA ASP A 78 -9.15 1.23 -2.05
C ASP A 78 -8.00 1.10 -1.06
N VAL A 79 -7.23 0.01 -1.14
CA VAL A 79 -6.16 -0.34 -0.20
C VAL A 79 -4.80 0.00 -0.78
N ALA A 80 -3.96 0.66 0.04
CA ALA A 80 -2.78 1.39 -0.43
C ALA A 80 -3.16 2.41 -1.50
N SER A 81 -4.15 3.24 -1.17
CA SER A 81 -4.73 4.23 -2.08
C SER A 81 -3.77 5.36 -2.48
N GLY A 82 -2.59 5.44 -1.85
CA GLY A 82 -1.54 6.36 -2.22
C GLY A 82 -1.99 7.82 -2.12
N ASP A 83 -1.84 8.59 -3.18
CA ASP A 83 -2.22 10.02 -3.23
C ASP A 83 -3.66 10.22 -3.70
N GLY A 84 -4.44 9.14 -3.81
CA GLY A 84 -5.83 9.16 -4.27
C GLY A 84 -5.99 9.39 -5.77
N SER A 85 -4.91 9.30 -6.58
CA SER A 85 -4.99 9.41 -8.05
C SER A 85 -6.03 8.47 -8.65
N PHE A 86 -6.06 7.22 -8.15
CA PHE A 86 -7.03 6.22 -8.60
C PHE A 86 -8.47 6.70 -8.37
N ILE A 87 -8.78 7.03 -7.13
CA ILE A 87 -10.12 7.47 -6.68
C ILE A 87 -10.56 8.72 -7.45
N ALA A 88 -9.68 9.72 -7.57
CA ALA A 88 -9.96 10.95 -8.32
C ALA A 88 -10.29 10.66 -9.79
N GLY A 89 -9.50 9.81 -10.45
CA GLY A 89 -9.76 9.42 -11.85
C GLY A 89 -11.05 8.60 -12.01
N VAL A 90 -11.43 7.80 -11.01
CA VAL A 90 -12.74 7.11 -11.01
C VAL A 90 -13.86 8.13 -10.93
N PHE A 91 -13.79 9.11 -10.02
CA PHE A 91 -14.79 10.17 -9.93
C PHE A 91 -14.87 11.02 -11.20
N GLU A 92 -13.73 11.40 -11.78
CA GLU A 92 -13.69 12.15 -13.04
C GLU A 92 -14.44 11.40 -14.16
N PHE A 93 -14.22 10.10 -14.30
CA PHE A 93 -14.88 9.29 -15.31
C PHE A 93 -16.39 9.14 -15.06
N LEU A 94 -16.79 8.92 -13.81
CA LEU A 94 -18.20 8.74 -13.45
C LEU A 94 -19.00 10.05 -13.53
N GLY A 95 -18.35 11.18 -13.26
CA GLY A 95 -18.96 12.50 -13.29
C GLY A 95 -20.21 12.59 -12.43
N THR A 96 -21.28 13.17 -12.98
CA THR A 96 -22.56 13.35 -12.28
C THR A 96 -23.33 12.05 -12.00
N ARG A 97 -22.79 10.89 -12.39
CA ARG A 97 -23.39 9.57 -12.18
C ARG A 97 -22.65 8.76 -11.11
N ALA A 98 -21.73 9.39 -10.39
CA ALA A 98 -20.92 8.69 -9.40
C ALA A 98 -21.77 8.07 -8.30
N ASP A 99 -22.84 8.73 -7.86
CA ASP A 99 -23.80 8.25 -6.86
C ASP A 99 -24.67 7.07 -7.35
N GLU A 100 -24.90 6.94 -8.65
CA GLU A 100 -25.53 5.74 -9.26
C GLU A 100 -24.62 4.50 -9.15
N VAL A 101 -23.31 4.69 -9.02
CA VAL A 101 -22.30 3.63 -9.10
C VAL A 101 -21.65 3.35 -7.75
N LEU A 102 -21.37 4.38 -6.95
CA LEU A 102 -20.66 4.31 -5.69
C LEU A 102 -21.56 4.89 -4.58
N ALA A 103 -21.76 4.13 -3.51
CA ALA A 103 -22.41 4.60 -2.30
C ALA A 103 -21.43 5.37 -1.39
N GLU A 104 -20.19 4.89 -1.31
CA GLU A 104 -19.09 5.53 -0.58
C GLU A 104 -17.74 5.03 -1.10
N VAL A 105 -16.67 5.76 -0.76
CA VAL A 105 -15.28 5.32 -0.91
C VAL A 105 -14.61 5.25 0.46
N VAL A 106 -13.91 4.15 0.72
CA VAL A 106 -13.03 3.99 1.88
C VAL A 106 -11.60 3.88 1.37
N SER A 107 -10.84 4.94 1.61
CA SER A 107 -9.41 5.03 1.31
C SER A 107 -8.61 4.48 2.50
N VAL A 108 -7.84 3.41 2.26
CA VAL A 108 -6.95 2.80 3.25
C VAL A 108 -5.50 3.09 2.87
N GLU A 109 -4.83 3.89 3.69
CA GLU A 109 -3.45 4.32 3.43
C GLU A 109 -2.70 4.49 4.75
N ARG A 110 -1.50 3.91 4.88
CA ARG A 110 -0.69 3.92 6.10
C ARG A 110 0.06 5.25 6.26
N SER A 111 0.48 5.87 5.16
CA SER A 111 1.22 7.14 5.14
C SER A 111 0.32 8.33 5.48
N GLU A 112 0.70 9.09 6.50
CA GLU A 112 -0.03 10.32 6.88
C GLU A 112 0.08 11.41 5.82
N THR A 113 1.27 11.60 5.26
CA THR A 113 1.51 12.50 4.13
C THR A 113 0.55 12.21 2.97
N ALA A 114 0.45 10.95 2.57
CA ALA A 114 -0.39 10.53 1.46
C ALA A 114 -1.88 10.75 1.76
N ARG A 115 -2.36 10.33 2.96
CA ARG A 115 -3.74 10.58 3.40
C ARG A 115 -4.09 12.07 3.43
N SER A 116 -3.23 12.90 4.00
CA SER A 116 -3.46 14.34 4.09
C SER A 116 -3.60 14.98 2.71
N GLY A 117 -2.72 14.62 1.77
CA GLY A 117 -2.78 15.10 0.38
C GLY A 117 -4.04 14.67 -0.38
N GLN A 118 -4.67 13.56 0.00
CA GLN A 118 -5.94 13.14 -0.60
C GLN A 118 -7.11 14.07 -0.24
N THR A 119 -7.07 14.73 0.92
CA THR A 119 -8.19 15.57 1.38
C THR A 119 -8.44 16.72 0.40
N ASP A 120 -7.37 17.39 -0.06
CA ASP A 120 -7.46 18.46 -1.04
C ASP A 120 -7.86 17.92 -2.42
N ARG A 121 -7.28 16.80 -2.84
CA ARG A 121 -7.56 16.19 -4.15
C ARG A 121 -9.01 15.71 -4.29
N LEU A 122 -9.59 15.22 -3.20
CA LEU A 122 -10.92 14.63 -3.15
C LEU A 122 -11.93 15.55 -2.45
N ALA A 123 -11.61 16.84 -2.29
CA ALA A 123 -12.48 17.81 -1.60
C ALA A 123 -13.87 17.93 -2.25
N GLU A 124 -13.93 17.83 -3.58
CA GLU A 124 -15.16 17.90 -4.38
C GLU A 124 -15.69 16.50 -4.75
N ALA A 125 -15.40 15.49 -3.92
CA ALA A 125 -15.87 14.13 -4.18
C ALA A 125 -17.41 14.09 -4.24
N PRO A 126 -18.00 13.46 -5.27
CA PRO A 126 -19.46 13.42 -5.47
C PRO A 126 -20.18 12.46 -4.51
N VAL A 127 -19.42 11.65 -3.75
CA VAL A 127 -19.91 10.69 -2.77
C VAL A 127 -19.03 10.76 -1.51
N PRO A 128 -19.50 10.30 -0.34
CA PRO A 128 -18.69 10.31 0.87
C PRO A 128 -17.36 9.55 0.71
N VAL A 129 -16.27 10.16 1.18
CA VAL A 129 -14.95 9.54 1.27
C VAL A 129 -14.55 9.42 2.74
N ARG A 130 -14.15 8.23 3.16
CA ARG A 130 -13.58 7.96 4.48
C ARG A 130 -12.11 7.58 4.33
N TRP A 131 -11.26 8.17 5.16
CA TRP A 131 -9.85 7.80 5.26
C TRP A 131 -9.61 6.99 6.53
N ILE A 132 -8.96 5.85 6.37
CA ILE A 132 -8.56 4.97 7.47
C ILE A 132 -7.10 4.56 7.30
N LYS A 133 -6.44 4.20 8.40
CA LYS A 133 -5.01 3.92 8.39
C LYS A 133 -4.72 2.44 8.10
N ASN A 134 -5.53 1.55 8.67
CA ASN A 134 -5.25 0.12 8.64
C ASN A 134 -6.33 -0.63 7.88
N ALA A 135 -5.94 -1.64 7.09
CA ALA A 135 -6.87 -2.49 6.33
C ALA A 135 -7.76 -3.37 7.20
N SER A 136 -7.49 -3.45 8.52
CA SER A 136 -8.34 -4.09 9.52
C SER A 136 -9.41 -3.17 10.11
N GLU A 137 -9.33 -1.85 9.87
CA GLU A 137 -10.32 -0.86 10.33
C GLU A 137 -11.61 -0.74 9.51
N PRO A 138 -11.69 -1.10 8.20
CA PRO A 138 -12.95 -1.02 7.50
C PRO A 138 -13.91 -2.06 8.06
N GLU A 139 -14.90 -1.59 8.82
CA GLU A 139 -16.04 -2.40 9.22
C GLU A 139 -16.81 -2.90 7.98
N ALA A 140 -17.56 -3.99 8.18
CA ALA A 140 -18.53 -4.43 7.18
C ALA A 140 -19.53 -3.30 6.93
N GLY A 141 -19.53 -2.76 5.70
CA GLY A 141 -20.49 -1.75 5.29
C GLY A 141 -21.75 -2.39 4.70
N PRO A 142 -22.88 -1.68 4.69
CA PRO A 142 -24.07 -2.13 3.97
C PRO A 142 -23.79 -2.15 2.46
N GLY A 143 -24.32 -3.17 1.77
CA GLY A 143 -24.30 -3.26 0.32
C GLY A 143 -23.08 -4.00 -0.28
N PRO A 144 -23.08 -4.16 -1.61
CA PRO A 144 -21.99 -4.81 -2.33
C PRO A 144 -20.68 -4.01 -2.19
N THR A 145 -19.60 -4.69 -1.81
CA THR A 145 -18.28 -4.08 -1.64
C THR A 145 -17.32 -4.57 -2.73
N VAL A 146 -16.59 -3.64 -3.33
CA VAL A 146 -15.42 -3.92 -4.17
C VAL A 146 -14.17 -3.48 -3.42
N VAL A 147 -13.23 -4.40 -3.27
CA VAL A 147 -11.90 -4.11 -2.72
C VAL A 147 -10.92 -4.00 -3.89
N HIS A 148 -10.29 -2.84 -4.03
CA HIS A 148 -9.21 -2.60 -4.97
C HIS A 148 -7.90 -2.50 -4.20
N ALA A 149 -6.84 -3.12 -4.72
CA ALA A 149 -5.49 -3.03 -4.20
C ALA A 149 -4.52 -3.13 -5.38
N SER A 150 -3.90 -2.00 -5.73
CA SER A 150 -2.89 -1.94 -6.78
C SER A 150 -1.51 -1.86 -6.14
N GLU A 151 -0.58 -2.72 -6.55
CA GLU A 151 0.83 -2.69 -6.09
C GLU A 151 0.97 -2.70 -4.55
N LEU A 152 0.04 -3.36 -3.86
CA LEU A 152 0.06 -3.51 -2.40
C LEU A 152 0.94 -4.68 -1.96
N PHE A 153 0.76 -5.84 -2.61
CA PHE A 153 1.33 -7.11 -2.13
C PHE A 153 2.82 -7.26 -2.43
N ASP A 154 3.34 -6.56 -3.43
CA ASP A 154 4.78 -6.58 -3.75
C ASP A 154 5.64 -5.83 -2.71
N ALA A 155 5.06 -4.87 -2.00
CA ALA A 155 5.71 -4.11 -0.93
C ALA A 155 5.54 -4.75 0.47
N GLN A 156 4.74 -5.82 0.59
CA GLN A 156 4.56 -6.50 1.88
C GLN A 156 5.87 -7.18 2.31
N PRO A 157 6.23 -7.14 3.61
CA PRO A 157 7.36 -7.90 4.12
C PRO A 157 7.23 -9.39 3.82
N VAL A 158 8.30 -10.01 3.31
CA VAL A 158 8.31 -11.43 2.99
C VAL A 158 9.50 -12.13 3.64
N ALA A 159 9.29 -13.35 4.12
CA ALA A 159 10.41 -14.22 4.48
C ALA A 159 11.13 -14.69 3.21
N ARG A 160 12.46 -14.78 3.26
CA ARG A 160 13.27 -15.35 2.17
C ARG A 160 13.90 -16.65 2.63
N VAL A 161 13.78 -17.68 1.79
CA VAL A 161 14.39 -18.99 2.04
C VAL A 161 15.29 -19.41 0.87
N VAL A 162 16.26 -20.26 1.18
CA VAL A 162 17.19 -20.83 0.20
C VAL A 162 17.29 -22.34 0.38
N GLY A 163 17.27 -23.07 -0.74
CA GLY A 163 17.48 -24.50 -0.75
C GLY A 163 18.95 -24.88 -0.57
N ARG A 164 19.21 -25.81 0.35
CA ARG A 164 20.50 -26.47 0.58
C ARG A 164 20.31 -27.98 0.50
N GLY A 165 21.41 -28.73 0.37
CA GLY A 165 21.34 -30.21 0.33
C GLY A 165 20.68 -30.83 1.56
N GLU A 166 20.70 -30.12 2.70
CA GLU A 166 20.13 -30.55 3.98
C GLU A 166 18.70 -30.03 4.22
N GLY A 167 18.11 -29.27 3.28
CA GLY A 167 16.77 -28.70 3.39
C GLY A 167 16.73 -27.19 3.16
N LEU A 168 15.64 -26.55 3.62
CA LEU A 168 15.48 -25.10 3.53
C LEU A 168 16.22 -24.39 4.67
N ARG A 169 16.81 -23.24 4.34
CA ARG A 169 17.39 -22.28 5.28
C ARG A 169 16.72 -20.93 5.08
N GLU A 170 16.50 -20.20 6.16
CA GLU A 170 15.96 -18.84 6.08
C GLU A 170 17.10 -17.83 5.97
N LEU A 171 16.91 -16.82 5.13
CA LEU A 171 17.83 -15.70 4.95
C LEU A 171 17.48 -14.57 5.92
N TRP A 172 18.43 -14.23 6.76
CA TRP A 172 18.41 -13.13 7.73
C TRP A 172 19.37 -12.04 7.27
N VAL A 173 19.11 -10.81 7.72
CA VAL A 173 19.99 -9.65 7.50
C VAL A 173 20.75 -9.38 8.79
N ALA A 174 22.06 -9.50 8.73
CA ALA A 174 22.98 -9.26 9.84
C ALA A 174 23.67 -7.90 9.72
N ALA A 175 23.97 -7.30 10.86
CA ALA A 175 24.89 -6.19 10.95
C ALA A 175 26.31 -6.73 11.16
N ASP A 176 27.21 -6.43 10.23
CA ASP A 176 28.63 -6.80 10.30
C ASP A 176 29.53 -5.62 9.90
N GLY A 177 30.38 -5.19 10.83
CA GLY A 177 31.36 -4.13 10.58
C GLY A 177 30.75 -2.81 10.06
N GLY A 178 29.56 -2.44 10.55
CA GLY A 178 28.84 -1.25 10.09
C GLY A 178 28.12 -1.39 8.74
N LYS A 179 27.95 -2.62 8.25
CA LYS A 179 27.26 -2.94 6.99
C LYS A 179 26.20 -4.01 7.19
N LEU A 180 25.32 -4.15 6.20
CA LEU A 180 24.36 -5.23 6.13
C LEU A 180 24.96 -6.40 5.35
N ASP A 181 24.83 -7.61 5.88
CA ASP A 181 25.21 -8.86 5.21
C ASP A 181 24.13 -9.94 5.38
N TRP A 182 24.21 -11.00 4.57
CA TRP A 182 23.28 -12.14 4.64
C TRP A 182 23.76 -13.19 5.64
N GLN A 183 22.83 -13.74 6.41
CA GLN A 183 23.06 -14.90 7.26
C GLN A 183 22.01 -15.97 7.03
N GLU A 184 22.43 -17.23 6.89
CA GLU A 184 21.51 -18.37 6.78
C GLU A 184 21.22 -19.01 8.15
N ARG A 185 19.95 -19.07 8.55
CA ARG A 185 19.51 -19.71 9.80
C ARG A 185 18.51 -20.84 9.52
N SER A 186 18.17 -21.60 10.56
CA SER A 186 17.06 -22.55 10.50
C SER A 186 15.77 -21.79 10.23
N VAL A 187 14.86 -22.39 9.45
CA VAL A 187 13.55 -21.80 9.17
C VAL A 187 12.76 -21.70 10.48
N ARG A 188 12.16 -20.52 10.74
CA ARG A 188 11.24 -20.28 11.87
C ARG A 188 9.95 -21.08 11.67
N ASP A 189 9.32 -21.50 12.78
CA ASP A 189 8.02 -22.19 12.77
C ASP A 189 6.87 -21.29 12.28
#